data_AF-D6XA52-F1
#
_entry.id   AF-D6XA52-F1
#
_cell.length_a   1.000
_cell.length_b   1.000
_cell.length_c   1.000
_cell.angle_alpha   90.00
_cell.angle_beta   90.00
_cell.angle_gamma   90.00
#
_symmetry.space_group_name_H-M   'P 1'
#
loop_
_entity.id
_entity.type
_entity.pdbx_description
1 polymer ?
#
loop_
_entity_poly.entity_id
_entity_poly.type
_entity_poly.pdbx_seq_one_letter_code
_entity_poly.pdbx_strand_id
1 'polypeptide(L)'
;HAPSAEPAADPAGGPERAALLGERRRVLRAAVARTPGKCPRLLTAMLSPHDPTYREIAGTLGISQGSLGPMRSRCLGCLRRMLAAEVAAPEHRGKER
;
A
#
# COMPACT_ATOMS: atom_id res chain seq x y z
N HIS A 1 -20.26 -34.71 29.07
CA HIS A 1 -19.41 -33.51 29.09
C HIS A 1 -19.13 -33.15 27.64
N ALA A 2 -19.66 -32.03 27.16
CA ALA A 2 -19.47 -31.60 25.76
C ALA A 2 -18.05 -31.06 25.58
N PRO A 3 -17.39 -31.27 24.42
CA PRO A 3 -16.15 -30.57 24.14
C PRO A 3 -16.51 -29.10 23.86
N SER A 4 -16.02 -28.20 24.71
CA SER A 4 -15.99 -26.76 24.41
C SER A 4 -15.26 -26.57 23.10
N ALA A 5 -15.96 -26.06 22.08
CA ALA A 5 -15.34 -25.65 20.83
C ALA A 5 -14.40 -24.48 21.16
N GLU A 6 -13.10 -24.79 21.28
CA GLU A 6 -12.06 -23.78 21.20
C GLU A 6 -12.27 -23.03 19.87
N PRO A 7 -12.21 -21.68 19.86
CA PRO A 7 -12.28 -20.97 18.60
C PRO A 7 -11.09 -21.43 17.77
N ALA A 8 -11.36 -22.12 16.66
CA ALA A 8 -10.34 -22.51 15.71
C ALA A 8 -9.57 -21.24 15.32
N ALA A 9 -8.39 -21.07 15.90
CA ALA A 9 -7.51 -19.97 15.58
C ALA A 9 -7.23 -20.02 14.08
N ASP A 10 -7.57 -18.95 13.38
CA ASP A 10 -7.32 -18.80 11.96
C ASP A 10 -5.81 -19.00 11.69
N PRO A 11 -5.44 -19.91 10.77
CA PRO A 11 -4.05 -20.35 10.55
C PRO A 11 -3.10 -19.24 10.05
N ALA A 12 -3.57 -18.01 9.81
CA ALA A 12 -2.76 -16.87 9.39
C ALA A 12 -2.51 -15.78 10.46
N GLY A 13 -2.95 -15.98 11.70
CA GLY A 13 -2.64 -15.13 12.85
C GLY A 13 -3.81 -14.22 13.25
N GLY A 14 -4.14 -14.25 14.54
CA GLY A 14 -5.40 -13.77 15.13
C GLY A 14 -5.82 -12.31 14.90
N PRO A 15 -6.89 -11.86 15.58
CA PRO A 15 -7.59 -10.61 15.26
C PRO A 15 -6.69 -9.37 15.31
N GLU A 16 -5.70 -9.32 16.20
CA GLU A 16 -4.73 -8.24 16.32
C GLU A 16 -3.85 -8.13 15.05
N ARG A 17 -3.42 -9.28 14.50
CA ARG A 17 -2.60 -9.31 13.29
C ARG A 17 -3.41 -8.86 12.08
N ALA A 18 -4.66 -9.30 11.98
CA ALA A 18 -5.57 -8.87 10.93
C ALA A 18 -5.80 -7.35 10.99
N ALA A 19 -6.01 -6.80 12.19
CA ALA A 19 -6.15 -5.35 12.39
C ALA A 19 -4.90 -4.57 11.96
N LEU A 20 -3.70 -5.03 12.34
CA LEU A 20 -2.43 -4.39 11.95
C LEU A 20 -2.20 -4.45 10.43
N LEU A 21 -2.53 -5.56 9.77
CA LEU A 21 -2.43 -5.67 8.31
C LEU A 21 -3.42 -4.75 7.60
N GLY A 22 -4.65 -4.65 8.11
CA GLY A 22 -5.67 -3.73 7.63
C GLY A 22 -5.20 -2.28 7.69
N GLU A 23 -4.67 -1.86 8.83
CA GLU A 23 -4.17 -0.49 9.01
C GLU A 23 -2.96 -0.20 8.13
N ARG A 24 -1.98 -1.12 8.04
CA ARG A 24 -0.84 -0.98 7.11
C ARG A 24 -1.31 -0.79 5.66
N ARG A 25 -2.32 -1.53 5.23
CA ARG A 25 -2.88 -1.41 3.87
C ARG A 25 -3.62 -0.08 3.67
N ARG A 26 -4.30 0.42 4.71
CA ARG A 26 -4.95 1.74 4.69
C ARG A 26 -3.92 2.87 4.57
N VAL A 27 -2.89 2.88 5.41
CA VAL A 27 -1.81 3.87 5.39
C VAL A 27 -1.10 3.86 4.03
N LEU A 28 -0.75 2.68 3.50
CA LEU A 28 -0.13 2.55 2.19
C LEU A 28 -1.01 3.14 1.07
N ARG A 29 -2.31 2.83 1.06
CA ARG A 29 -3.24 3.37 0.05
C ARG A 29 -3.38 4.89 0.14
N ALA A 30 -3.40 5.44 1.36
CA ALA A 30 -3.41 6.88 1.56
C ALA A 30 -2.12 7.54 1.01
N ALA A 31 -0.96 6.97 1.29
CA ALA A 31 0.31 7.47 0.77
C ALA A 31 0.38 7.41 -0.77
N VAL A 32 -0.10 6.30 -1.38
CA VAL A 32 -0.21 6.16 -2.84
C VAL A 32 -1.08 7.26 -3.45
N ALA A 33 -2.24 7.55 -2.85
CA ALA A 33 -3.15 8.58 -3.34
C ALA A 33 -2.52 9.98 -3.33
N ARG A 34 -1.57 10.25 -2.43
CA ARG A 34 -0.84 11.53 -2.34
C ARG A 34 0.35 11.63 -3.29
N THR A 35 0.76 10.55 -3.97
CA THR A 35 1.92 10.60 -4.88
C THR A 35 1.67 11.54 -6.07
N PRO A 36 2.71 12.19 -6.63
CA PRO A 36 2.50 13.20 -7.67
C PRO A 36 2.28 12.60 -9.08
N GLY A 37 1.55 13.35 -9.92
CA GLY A 37 1.42 13.09 -11.36
C GLY A 37 0.70 11.77 -11.68
N LYS A 38 1.27 10.95 -12.57
CA LYS A 38 0.68 9.66 -12.99
C LYS A 38 0.84 8.53 -11.96
N CYS A 39 1.57 8.76 -10.87
CA CYS A 39 1.95 7.72 -9.92
C CYS A 39 0.80 7.10 -9.12
N PRO A 40 -0.24 7.84 -8.67
CA PRO A 40 -1.37 7.23 -7.97
C PRO A 40 -2.06 6.17 -8.82
N ARG A 41 -2.31 6.47 -10.11
CA ARG A 41 -2.97 5.55 -11.04
C ARG A 41 -2.14 4.29 -11.26
N LEU A 42 -0.83 4.43 -11.51
CA LEU A 42 0.06 3.28 -11.71
C LEU A 42 0.14 2.40 -10.46
N LEU A 43 0.45 2.99 -9.31
CA LEU A 43 0.65 2.23 -8.08
C LEU A 43 -0.66 1.58 -7.59
N THR A 44 -1.81 2.24 -7.79
CA THR A 44 -3.12 1.64 -7.50
C THR A 44 -3.37 0.41 -8.37
N ALA A 45 -3.06 0.47 -9.67
CA ALA A 45 -3.21 -0.69 -10.56
C ALA A 45 -2.30 -1.85 -10.14
N MET A 46 -1.06 -1.57 -9.73
CA MET A 46 -0.11 -2.59 -9.26
C MET A 46 -0.48 -3.20 -7.90
N LEU A 47 -1.24 -2.50 -7.05
CA LEU A 47 -1.70 -2.97 -5.74
C LEU A 47 -3.09 -3.62 -5.80
N SER A 48 -3.65 -3.77 -7.00
CA SER A 48 -4.93 -4.41 -7.22
C SER A 48 -4.90 -5.87 -6.75
N PRO A 49 -5.90 -6.35 -6.01
CA PRO A 49 -6.00 -7.76 -5.63
C PRO A 49 -6.23 -8.68 -6.83
N HIS A 50 -6.61 -8.14 -7.99
CA HIS A 50 -6.78 -8.90 -9.24
C HIS A 50 -5.45 -9.26 -9.92
N ASP A 51 -4.32 -8.78 -9.39
CA ASP A 51 -2.96 -9.04 -9.90
C ASP A 51 -2.83 -8.87 -11.42
N PRO A 52 -3.17 -7.67 -11.95
CA PRO A 52 -3.17 -7.44 -13.39
C PRO A 52 -1.76 -7.55 -13.97
N THR A 53 -1.68 -8.12 -15.16
CA THR A 53 -0.44 -8.19 -15.92
C THR A 53 0.05 -6.80 -16.30
N TYR A 54 1.34 -6.67 -16.58
CA TYR A 54 1.90 -5.43 -17.10
C TYR A 54 1.22 -4.95 -18.39
N ARG A 55 0.61 -5.85 -19.18
CA ARG A 55 -0.07 -5.49 -20.42
C ARG A 55 -1.39 -4.80 -20.14
N GLU A 56 -2.15 -5.33 -19.19
CA GLU A 56 -3.42 -4.77 -18.76
C GLU A 56 -3.21 -3.42 -18.06
N ILE A 57 -2.17 -3.30 -17.23
CA ILE A 57 -1.81 -2.01 -16.60
C ILE A 57 -1.46 -0.98 -17.68
N ALA A 58 -0.57 -1.33 -18.62
CA ALA A 58 -0.16 -0.41 -19.69
C ALA A 58 -1.36 0.04 -20.55
N GLY A 59 -2.24 -0.90 -20.93
CA GLY A 59 -3.46 -0.62 -21.67
C GLY A 59 -4.40 0.32 -20.92
N THR A 60 -4.65 0.05 -19.64
CA THR A 60 -5.51 0.89 -18.77
C THR A 60 -4.96 2.31 -18.60
N LEU A 61 -3.64 2.46 -18.59
CA LEU A 61 -2.96 3.75 -18.46
C LEU A 61 -2.77 4.48 -19.80
N GLY A 62 -3.07 3.83 -20.93
CA GLY A 62 -2.87 4.39 -22.27
C GLY A 62 -1.39 4.65 -22.59
N ILE A 63 -0.48 3.78 -22.13
CA ILE A 63 0.96 3.90 -22.35
C ILE A 63 1.54 2.64 -22.98
N SER A 64 2.73 2.74 -23.57
CA SER A 64 3.42 1.55 -24.07
C SER A 64 3.87 0.66 -22.91
N GLN A 65 3.83 -0.66 -23.10
CA GLN A 65 4.39 -1.61 -22.12
C GLN A 65 5.85 -1.29 -21.79
N GLY A 66 6.66 -0.89 -22.78
CA GLY A 66 8.07 -0.54 -22.58
C GLY A 66 8.28 0.67 -21.65
N SER A 67 7.31 1.60 -21.57
CA SER A 67 7.40 2.77 -20.67
C SER A 67 7.06 2.45 -19.22
N LEU A 68 6.49 1.27 -18.94
CA LEU A 68 5.98 0.92 -17.62
C LEU A 68 7.09 0.70 -16.59
N GLY A 69 8.21 0.11 -17.00
CA GLY A 69 9.39 -0.11 -16.14
C GLY A 69 9.97 1.20 -15.58
N PRO A 70 10.37 2.16 -16.44
CA PRO A 70 10.84 3.47 -16.00
C PRO A 70 9.82 4.22 -15.13
N MET A 71 8.53 4.19 -15.51
CA MET A 71 7.47 4.84 -14.75
C MET A 71 7.30 4.23 -13.35
N ARG A 72 7.34 2.90 -13.26
CA ARG A 72 7.29 2.17 -11.99
C ARG A 72 8.46 2.55 -11.08
N SER A 73 9.68 2.56 -11.61
CA SER A 73 10.87 2.93 -10.84
C SER A 73 10.73 4.34 -10.26
N ARG A 74 10.36 5.31 -11.10
CA ARG A 74 10.12 6.70 -10.69
C ARG A 74 9.05 6.79 -9.60
N CYS A 75 7.90 6.14 -9.79
CA CYS A 75 6.77 6.23 -8.88
C CYS A 75 7.01 5.56 -7.53
N LEU A 76 7.65 4.39 -7.52
CA LEU A 76 8.09 3.75 -6.27
C LEU A 76 9.15 4.58 -5.55
N GLY A 77 10.06 5.24 -6.29
CA GLY A 77 11.02 6.18 -5.73
C GLY A 77 10.35 7.37 -5.04
N CYS A 78 9.32 7.97 -5.66
CA CYS A 78 8.51 9.02 -5.04
C CYS A 78 7.84 8.53 -3.74
N LEU A 79 7.16 7.38 -3.79
CA LEU A 79 6.47 6.83 -2.63
C LEU A 79 7.43 6.57 -1.46
N ARG A 80 8.59 5.98 -1.74
CA ARG A 80 9.61 5.72 -0.70
C ARG A 80 10.10 6.99 -0.03
N ARG A 81 10.36 8.06 -0.80
CA ARG A 81 10.79 9.36 -0.23
C ARG A 81 9.71 9.98 0.65
N MET A 82 8.45 9.92 0.23
CA MET A 82 7.32 10.44 1.02
C MET A 82 7.17 9.68 2.35
N LEU A 83 7.17 8.35 2.29
CA LEU A 83 7.05 7.52 3.50
C LEU A 83 8.26 7.70 4.43
N ALA A 84 9.47 7.83 3.88
CA ALA A 84 10.66 8.10 4.69
C ALA A 84 10.56 9.44 5.42
N ALA A 85 10.00 10.47 4.80
CA ALA A 85 9.78 11.78 5.44
C ALA A 85 8.73 11.72 6.56
N GLU A 86 7.67 10.92 6.39
CA GLU A 86 6.63 10.72 7.42
C GLU A 86 7.18 9.97 8.65
N VAL A 87 8.09 9.02 8.47
CA VAL A 87 8.71 8.28 9.59
C VAL A 87 9.86 9.07 10.24
N ALA A 88 10.60 9.85 9.46
CA ALA A 88 11.74 10.62 9.95
C ALA A 88 11.36 11.94 10.63
N ALA A 89 10.15 12.47 10.38
CA ALA A 89 9.63 13.59 11.14
C ALA A 89 9.34 13.11 12.58
N PRO A 90 10.09 13.57 13.60
CA PRO A 90 9.62 13.41 14.96
C PRO A 90 8.32 14.22 15.05
N GLU A 91 7.30 13.62 15.63
CA GLU A 91 6.12 14.33 16.12
C GLU A 91 6.56 15.69 16.66
N HIS A 92 5.98 16.79 16.15
CA HIS A 92 6.10 18.08 16.81
C HIS A 92 5.44 17.94 18.19
N ARG A 93 6.20 17.43 19.17
CA ARG A 93 5.86 17.38 20.57
C ARG A 93 5.53 18.81 20.99
N GLY A 94 4.31 18.99 21.48
CA GLY A 94 3.62 20.27 21.57
C GLY A 94 4.47 21.42 22.12
N LYS A 95 4.41 22.55 21.42
CA LYS A 95 4.53 23.84 22.08
C LYS A 95 3.18 24.14 22.75
N GLU A 96 2.99 23.60 23.94
CA GLU A 96 2.08 24.22 24.90
C GLU A 96 2.71 25.56 25.34
N ARG A 97 1.92 26.63 25.28
CA ARG A 97 2.24 27.94 25.84
C ARG A 97 1.61 28.09 27.20
#